data_AF-A0A812RD88-F1
#
_entry.id   AF-A0A812RD88-F1
#
_cell.length_a   1.000
_cell.length_b   1.000
_cell.length_c   1.000
_cell.angle_alpha   90.00
_cell.angle_beta   90.00
_cell.angle_gamma   90.00
#
_symmetry.space_group_name_H-M   'P 1'
#
loop_
_entity.id
_entity.type
_entity.pdbx_description
1 polymer ?
#
loop_
_entity_poly.entity_id
_entity_poly.type
_entity_poly.pdbx_seq_one_letter_code
_entity_poly.pdbx_strand_id
1 'polypeptide(L)'
;VGDKDFAAQCAKIFASGSKITEERLFNGEYFVQDVDVQKHPHWQYADGCLADQLFGQGWAHQLGLGYVYSKETVRKALESIWKYCWTPDIDSQNKRHAPERWFAFPGEAGLFTCTWPKSKRPGPPATRYCDEVWTGIEYQVANHMAWEGMVTEALALCRAAHDRYHPSKRNPFNEIECGDHYARSLASWGLITSLSGFEHHNSKGTLGFAPRIEADNFRSVFTTAEGWGTYEQKRSEGELRAEVQVTSGEVRLTTLRLAISEGTLPAKAEVAVGGNTMELAVTDTRDGQIELRFVDEAIVSSGEKLAVREQTTRIDSPDGKVAVTVTTTDVAPYVSYTVERNGAEVVAPSALDVQLREVGSLADGAELVEVVRGKFDTTSTMPWGKARTIRDHGSTATLEFLTKGKARWRLAFRVYNDGVAFRYEFPKQTELTDVVVEAEQTEFRLTGDPSVTYLPLPNFTSTHEGLYGRLPMSDLPEDQLFGVPLLAVREDGDSVMITEARLRDYAGMYLERKGASDAIFTSRLSPLPGKPSQCVVATAPHSSPWRVVMLADHPGRFIESQLIEQLNDPAEGDFAWLEPGKTTFPWWNGEIEHGKASTPDNNFE
;
A
#
# COMPACT_ATOMS: atom_id res chain seq x y z
N VAL A 1 24.13 18.31 14.97
CA VAL A 1 25.00 18.43 16.16
C VAL A 1 25.89 17.21 16.44
N GLY A 2 25.74 16.07 15.76
CA GLY A 2 26.77 15.00 15.75
C GLY A 2 27.00 14.20 17.05
N ASP A 3 26.39 14.63 18.16
CA ASP A 3 26.45 13.96 19.46
C ASP A 3 25.55 12.70 19.48
N LYS A 4 26.18 11.56 19.26
CA LYS A 4 25.49 10.26 19.17
C LYS A 4 24.99 9.76 20.53
N ASP A 5 25.69 10.08 21.61
CA ASP A 5 25.35 9.61 22.95
C ASP A 5 24.11 10.34 23.47
N PHE A 6 24.07 11.67 23.29
CA PHE A 6 22.88 12.45 23.60
C PHE A 6 21.69 12.05 22.72
N ALA A 7 21.92 11.80 21.42
CA ALA A 7 20.86 11.32 20.53
C ALA A 7 20.27 9.97 20.98
N ALA A 8 21.12 9.02 21.39
CA ALA A 8 20.68 7.74 21.94
C ALA A 8 19.91 7.90 23.26
N GLN A 9 20.34 8.82 24.13
CA GLN A 9 19.62 9.15 25.36
C GLN A 9 18.23 9.73 25.06
N CYS A 10 18.13 10.70 24.13
CA CYS A 10 16.85 11.27 23.70
C CYS A 10 15.94 10.21 23.08
N ALA A 11 16.45 9.32 22.23
CA ALA A 11 15.69 8.24 21.63
C ALA A 11 15.14 7.27 22.69
N LYS A 12 15.93 6.94 23.70
CA LYS A 12 15.49 6.11 24.83
C LYS A 12 14.38 6.79 25.64
N ILE A 13 14.54 8.08 25.96
CA ILE A 13 13.52 8.87 26.68
C ILE A 13 12.23 8.95 25.87
N PHE A 14 12.34 9.18 24.56
CA PHE A 14 11.20 9.21 23.65
C PHE A 14 10.46 7.87 23.64
N ALA A 15 11.16 6.77 23.38
CA ALA A 15 10.56 5.45 23.30
C ALA A 15 9.91 5.01 24.61
N SER A 16 10.56 5.23 25.76
CA SER A 16 9.96 4.87 27.05
C SER A 16 8.84 5.83 27.44
N GLY A 17 9.00 7.13 27.18
CA GLY A 17 8.01 8.15 27.48
C GLY A 17 6.71 7.90 26.72
N SER A 18 6.79 7.77 25.39
CA SER A 18 5.67 7.44 24.49
C SER A 18 4.91 6.21 24.98
N LYS A 19 5.61 5.09 25.18
CA LYS A 19 5.01 3.84 25.63
C LYS A 19 4.31 3.98 26.98
N ILE A 20 4.98 4.56 27.98
CA ILE A 20 4.43 4.67 29.34
C ILE A 20 3.22 5.61 29.37
N THR A 21 3.26 6.73 28.64
CA THR A 21 2.12 7.66 28.62
C THR A 21 0.95 7.08 27.84
N GLU A 22 1.17 6.34 26.75
CA GLU A 22 0.13 5.63 26.02
C GLU A 22 -0.53 4.56 26.90
N GLU A 23 0.24 3.65 27.50
CA GLU A 23 -0.27 2.56 28.36
C GLU A 23 -1.04 3.08 29.58
N ARG A 24 -0.60 4.20 30.16
CA ARG A 24 -1.16 4.73 31.40
C ARG A 24 -2.35 5.64 31.19
N LEU A 25 -2.34 6.44 30.12
CA LEU A 25 -3.30 7.54 29.94
C LEU A 25 -4.34 7.24 28.86
N PHE A 26 -4.07 6.33 27.92
CA PHE A 26 -5.05 5.97 26.90
C PHE A 26 -6.07 4.95 27.44
N ASN A 27 -7.34 5.31 27.44
CA ASN A 27 -8.41 4.46 28.00
C ASN A 27 -9.05 3.49 26.98
N GLY A 28 -8.40 3.28 25.83
CA GLY A 28 -8.93 2.53 24.69
C GLY A 28 -9.71 3.37 23.68
N GLU A 29 -10.04 4.63 23.99
CA GLU A 29 -10.68 5.57 23.06
C GLU A 29 -9.97 6.93 23.00
N TYR A 30 -9.59 7.49 24.16
CA TYR A 30 -8.92 8.79 24.26
C TYR A 30 -8.00 8.85 25.49
N PHE A 31 -7.09 9.83 25.51
CA PHE A 31 -6.19 10.11 26.62
C PHE A 31 -6.91 10.86 27.74
N VAL A 32 -6.71 10.40 28.98
CA VAL A 32 -7.24 11.02 30.19
C VAL A 32 -6.15 11.65 31.04
N GLN A 33 -6.55 12.51 31.97
CA GLN A 33 -5.63 13.07 32.95
C GLN A 33 -5.51 12.15 34.16
N ASP A 34 -4.33 11.56 34.38
CA ASP A 34 -4.05 10.84 35.62
C ASP A 34 -3.76 11.83 36.76
N VAL A 35 -4.77 12.04 37.61
CA VAL A 35 -4.71 12.95 38.76
C VAL A 35 -5.47 12.38 39.95
N ASP A 36 -4.86 12.52 41.14
CA ASP A 36 -5.53 12.27 42.41
C ASP A 36 -6.45 13.44 42.74
N VAL A 37 -7.72 13.32 42.33
CA VAL A 37 -8.75 14.36 42.54
C VAL A 37 -9.07 14.64 44.01
N GLN A 38 -8.68 13.75 44.95
CA GLN A 38 -8.82 14.03 46.38
C GLN A 38 -7.75 15.01 46.86
N LYS A 39 -6.53 14.88 46.34
CA LYS A 39 -5.41 15.79 46.66
C LYS A 39 -5.46 17.08 45.85
N HIS A 40 -5.95 17.02 44.61
CA HIS A 40 -6.02 18.14 43.68
C HIS A 40 -7.46 18.35 43.16
N PRO A 41 -8.39 18.82 44.02
CA PRO A 41 -9.83 18.85 43.70
C PRO A 41 -10.28 19.99 42.77
N HIS A 42 -9.38 20.85 42.33
CA HIS A 42 -9.71 22.08 41.61
C HIS A 42 -9.07 22.11 40.23
N TRP A 43 -9.78 22.61 39.23
CA TRP A 43 -9.26 22.88 37.87
C TRP A 43 -8.72 21.63 37.14
N GLN A 44 -9.36 20.47 37.34
CA GLN A 44 -8.96 19.21 36.71
C GLN A 44 -9.95 18.78 35.62
N TYR A 45 -9.45 18.07 34.61
CA TYR A 45 -10.26 17.38 33.62
C TYR A 45 -10.55 15.93 34.03
N ALA A 46 -9.64 15.28 34.76
CA ALA A 46 -9.73 13.87 35.13
C ALA A 46 -10.03 12.99 33.90
N ASP A 47 -11.11 12.20 33.93
CA ASP A 47 -11.49 11.27 32.86
C ASP A 47 -12.19 11.91 31.63
N GLY A 48 -12.12 13.24 31.52
CA GLY A 48 -12.72 13.99 30.41
C GLY A 48 -11.98 13.77 29.08
N CYS A 49 -12.74 13.73 27.99
CA CYS A 49 -12.21 13.78 26.63
C CYS A 49 -11.85 15.23 26.29
N LEU A 50 -10.57 15.58 26.43
CA LEU A 50 -10.06 16.90 26.09
C LEU A 50 -9.82 16.98 24.58
N ALA A 51 -10.34 18.00 23.91
CA ALA A 51 -10.13 18.21 22.46
C ALA A 51 -8.64 18.42 22.11
N ASP A 52 -7.89 19.06 23.01
CA ASP A 52 -6.49 19.41 22.84
C ASP A 52 -5.49 18.31 23.30
N GLN A 53 -5.99 17.11 23.64
CA GLN A 53 -5.17 16.01 24.19
C GLN A 53 -4.02 15.54 23.28
N LEU A 54 -4.11 15.82 21.97
CA LEU A 54 -3.14 15.41 20.95
C LEU A 54 -2.39 16.59 20.31
N PHE A 55 -2.32 17.74 20.97
CA PHE A 55 -1.57 18.91 20.47
C PHE A 55 -0.15 18.56 20.01
N GLY A 56 0.60 17.86 20.88
CA GLY A 56 1.99 17.50 20.63
C GLY A 56 2.15 16.62 19.39
N GLN A 57 1.22 15.69 19.15
CA GLN A 57 1.23 14.83 17.96
C GLN A 57 0.97 15.64 16.68
N GLY A 58 -0.08 16.48 16.68
CA GLY A 58 -0.38 17.34 15.54
C GLY A 58 0.78 18.29 15.19
N TRP A 59 1.48 18.78 16.21
CA TRP A 59 2.67 19.61 16.00
C TRP A 59 3.89 18.81 15.52
N ALA A 60 4.08 17.58 16.01
CA ALA A 60 5.13 16.68 15.54
C ALA A 60 5.01 16.41 14.04
N HIS A 61 3.79 16.24 13.52
CA HIS A 61 3.55 16.12 12.07
C HIS A 61 3.98 17.37 11.30
N GLN A 62 3.59 18.56 11.75
CA GLN A 62 3.98 19.82 11.10
C GLN A 62 5.50 20.05 11.08
N LEU A 63 6.22 19.46 12.04
CA LEU A 63 7.68 19.54 12.15
C LEU A 63 8.42 18.37 11.49
N GLY A 64 7.70 17.40 10.89
CA GLY A 64 8.30 16.21 10.30
C GLY A 64 8.98 15.29 11.32
N LEU A 65 8.52 15.28 12.57
CA LEU A 65 9.07 14.46 13.67
C LEU A 65 8.42 13.07 13.79
N GLY A 66 7.36 12.82 13.01
CA GLY A 66 6.66 11.53 12.97
C GLY A 66 5.68 11.32 14.12
N TYR A 67 5.35 10.05 14.37
CA TYR A 67 4.40 9.63 15.38
C TYR A 67 5.03 9.60 16.78
N VAL A 68 4.46 10.35 17.72
CA VAL A 68 4.73 10.28 19.16
C VAL A 68 4.04 9.07 19.78
N TYR A 69 2.80 8.79 19.37
CA TYR A 69 2.01 7.61 19.78
C TYR A 69 1.71 6.72 18.59
N SER A 70 1.27 5.47 18.82
CA SER A 70 0.90 4.60 17.70
C SER A 70 -0.16 5.24 16.79
N LYS A 71 -0.06 5.01 15.47
CA LYS A 71 -0.98 5.57 14.47
C LYS A 71 -2.45 5.21 14.78
N GLU A 72 -2.68 3.97 15.21
CA GLU A 72 -4.01 3.49 15.62
C GLU A 72 -4.56 4.31 16.79
N THR A 73 -3.78 4.48 17.86
CA THR A 73 -4.18 5.27 19.04
C THR A 73 -4.44 6.73 18.69
N VAL A 74 -3.57 7.35 17.88
CA VAL A 74 -3.75 8.74 17.43
C VAL A 74 -5.07 8.90 16.68
N ARG A 75 -5.32 8.02 15.70
CA ARG A 75 -6.55 8.05 14.92
C ARG A 75 -7.78 7.81 15.79
N LYS A 76 -7.70 6.84 16.71
CA LYS A 76 -8.81 6.52 17.63
C LYS A 76 -9.15 7.68 18.57
N ALA A 77 -8.14 8.39 19.07
CA ALA A 77 -8.34 9.57 19.90
C ALA A 77 -8.95 10.74 19.12
N LEU A 78 -8.54 10.98 17.86
CA LEU A 78 -9.18 11.98 16.99
C LEU A 78 -10.65 11.65 16.69
N GLU A 79 -10.96 10.38 16.40
CA GLU A 79 -12.35 9.91 16.26
C GLU A 79 -13.17 10.19 17.51
N SER A 80 -12.57 9.98 18.69
CA SER A 80 -13.22 10.25 19.98
C SER A 80 -13.42 11.75 20.22
N ILE A 81 -12.45 12.60 19.88
CA ILE A 81 -12.59 14.06 19.93
C ILE A 81 -13.74 14.51 19.04
N TRP A 82 -13.79 14.03 17.79
CA TRP A 82 -14.90 14.33 16.88
C TRP A 82 -16.24 13.87 17.48
N LYS A 83 -16.32 12.61 17.92
CA LYS A 83 -17.55 12.01 18.44
C LYS A 83 -18.08 12.69 19.70
N TYR A 84 -17.20 13.08 20.62
CA TYR A 84 -17.60 13.50 21.96
C TYR A 84 -17.51 15.01 22.19
N CYS A 85 -16.68 15.73 21.44
CA CYS A 85 -16.49 17.17 21.65
C CYS A 85 -17.16 18.03 20.57
N TRP A 86 -17.40 17.52 19.36
CA TRP A 86 -18.03 18.28 18.28
C TRP A 86 -19.56 18.22 18.37
N THR A 87 -20.23 19.31 17.99
CA THR A 87 -21.68 19.36 17.79
C THR A 87 -22.07 20.30 16.64
N PRO A 88 -23.16 20.04 15.88
CA PRO A 88 -23.65 20.98 14.87
C PRO A 88 -24.37 22.17 15.50
N ASP A 89 -24.75 22.05 16.78
CA ASP A 89 -25.39 23.09 17.57
C ASP A 89 -25.00 22.95 19.04
N ILE A 90 -24.36 23.99 19.58
CA ILE A 90 -23.91 24.05 20.97
C ILE A 90 -25.05 24.20 22.00
N ASP A 91 -26.26 24.56 21.56
CA ASP A 91 -27.37 24.97 22.44
C ASP A 91 -27.72 23.89 23.48
N SER A 92 -27.78 22.62 23.05
CA SER A 92 -28.15 21.50 23.93
C SER A 92 -27.20 21.31 25.11
N GLN A 93 -25.89 21.48 24.88
CA GLN A 93 -24.86 21.37 25.90
C GLN A 93 -24.81 22.62 26.76
N ASN A 94 -24.81 23.82 26.16
CA ASN A 94 -24.73 25.08 26.90
C ASN A 94 -25.93 25.33 27.81
N LYS A 95 -27.11 24.76 27.51
CA LYS A 95 -28.28 24.76 28.41
C LYS A 95 -28.08 23.94 29.68
N ARG A 96 -27.33 22.83 29.60
CA ARG A 96 -27.00 21.98 30.76
C ARG A 96 -25.80 22.53 31.53
N HIS A 97 -24.87 23.11 30.78
CA HIS A 97 -23.52 23.44 31.20
C HIS A 97 -23.10 24.75 30.54
N ALA A 98 -23.56 25.87 31.09
CA ALA A 98 -23.25 27.18 30.51
C ALA A 98 -21.74 27.46 30.58
N PRO A 99 -21.13 27.96 29.49
CA PRO A 99 -19.73 28.34 29.52
C PRO A 99 -19.54 29.59 30.37
N GLU A 100 -18.34 29.76 30.92
CA GLU A 100 -17.98 30.99 31.62
C GLU A 100 -17.98 32.19 30.66
N ARG A 101 -17.50 32.00 29.42
CA ARG A 101 -17.49 33.00 28.34
C ARG A 101 -18.10 32.43 27.06
N TRP A 102 -18.84 33.27 26.35
CA TRP A 102 -19.55 32.86 25.13
C TRP A 102 -18.74 33.22 23.88
N PHE A 103 -18.19 32.20 23.21
CA PHE A 103 -17.51 32.34 21.91
C PHE A 103 -18.28 31.71 20.74
N ALA A 104 -19.34 30.97 21.04
CA ALA A 104 -20.35 30.49 20.10
C ALA A 104 -21.75 30.74 20.70
N PHE A 105 -22.79 30.86 19.87
CA PHE A 105 -24.18 31.05 20.28
C PHE A 105 -25.10 29.90 19.84
N PRO A 106 -26.32 29.75 20.41
CA PRO A 106 -27.29 28.75 19.97
C PRO A 106 -27.52 28.75 18.46
N GLY A 107 -27.61 27.56 17.85
CA GLY A 107 -27.70 27.39 16.40
C GLY A 107 -26.34 27.41 15.68
N GLU A 108 -25.23 27.51 16.40
CA GLU A 108 -23.89 27.45 15.84
C GLU A 108 -23.18 26.15 16.22
N ALA A 109 -22.46 25.58 15.25
CA ALA A 109 -21.60 24.43 15.47
C ALA A 109 -20.34 24.83 16.26
N GLY A 110 -19.76 23.87 16.97
CA GLY A 110 -18.53 24.09 17.71
C GLY A 110 -17.91 22.80 18.27
N LEU A 111 -16.61 22.87 18.52
CA LEU A 111 -15.87 21.86 19.28
C LEU A 111 -15.67 22.33 20.73
N PHE A 112 -16.29 21.64 21.69
CA PHE A 112 -16.07 21.92 23.10
C PHE A 112 -14.66 21.55 23.53
N THR A 113 -14.09 22.36 24.42
CA THR A 113 -12.73 22.09 24.93
C THR A 113 -12.65 20.73 25.62
N CYS A 114 -13.65 20.34 26.42
CA CYS A 114 -13.68 19.03 27.06
C CYS A 114 -15.11 18.56 27.34
N THR A 115 -15.36 17.26 27.17
CA THR A 115 -16.61 16.62 27.58
C THR A 115 -16.33 15.36 28.42
N TRP A 116 -17.33 14.86 29.15
CA TRP A 116 -17.20 13.68 30.01
C TRP A 116 -18.18 12.57 29.57
N PRO A 117 -17.90 11.90 28.43
CA PRO A 117 -18.84 10.93 27.86
C PRO A 117 -18.96 9.63 28.67
N LYS A 118 -17.92 9.28 29.45
CA LYS A 118 -17.82 8.01 30.19
C LYS A 118 -17.78 8.18 31.71
N SER A 119 -17.84 9.41 32.21
CA SER A 119 -17.68 9.71 33.62
C SER A 119 -18.54 10.90 34.02
N LYS A 120 -18.63 11.16 35.32
CA LYS A 120 -19.32 12.35 35.81
C LYS A 120 -18.39 13.56 35.67
N ARG A 121 -18.92 14.65 35.11
CA ARG A 121 -18.24 15.94 35.09
C ARG A 121 -17.78 16.35 36.52
N PRO A 122 -16.52 16.78 36.71
CA PRO A 122 -16.03 17.30 37.99
C PRO A 122 -16.88 18.44 38.54
N GLY A 123 -17.06 18.46 39.87
CA GLY A 123 -17.78 19.54 40.56
C GLY A 123 -16.98 20.85 40.58
N PRO A 124 -17.63 22.00 40.87
CA PRO A 124 -16.93 23.28 40.94
C PRO A 124 -15.85 23.33 42.04
N PRO A 125 -14.71 24.01 41.81
CA PRO A 125 -14.31 24.65 40.56
C PRO A 125 -13.73 23.64 39.55
N ALA A 126 -14.50 23.39 38.48
CA ALA A 126 -14.03 22.70 37.29
C ALA A 126 -13.19 23.65 36.43
N THR A 127 -12.40 23.13 35.49
CA THR A 127 -11.61 23.97 34.57
C THR A 127 -12.50 25.00 33.86
N ARG A 128 -12.17 26.30 34.01
CA ARG A 128 -13.01 27.45 33.64
C ARG A 128 -13.59 27.39 32.22
N TYR A 129 -12.78 26.89 31.30
CA TYR A 129 -13.05 26.94 29.86
C TYR A 129 -13.45 25.58 29.27
N CYS A 130 -13.79 24.59 30.09
CA CYS A 130 -14.13 23.25 29.60
C CYS A 130 -15.34 23.22 28.64
N ASP A 131 -16.34 24.07 28.85
CA ASP A 131 -17.52 24.19 27.99
C ASP A 131 -17.37 25.28 26.91
N GLU A 132 -16.20 25.91 26.79
CA GLU A 132 -15.97 26.95 25.78
C GLU A 132 -15.55 26.33 24.45
N VAL A 133 -15.91 27.01 23.36
CA VAL A 133 -15.53 26.67 21.98
C VAL A 133 -14.43 27.62 21.53
N TRP A 134 -13.21 27.10 21.38
CA TRP A 134 -12.01 27.89 21.10
C TRP A 134 -11.53 27.64 19.67
N THR A 135 -11.52 28.70 18.85
CA THR A 135 -11.18 28.60 17.43
C THR A 135 -9.75 28.07 17.20
N GLY A 136 -8.81 28.37 18.09
CA GLY A 136 -7.45 27.84 18.00
C GLY A 136 -7.36 26.34 18.25
N ILE A 137 -8.16 25.80 19.18
CA ILE A 137 -8.29 24.34 19.39
C ILE A 137 -8.98 23.71 18.18
N GLU A 138 -10.04 24.32 17.67
CA GLU A 138 -10.74 23.82 16.47
C GLU A 138 -9.81 23.70 15.27
N TYR A 139 -9.02 24.74 14.97
CA TYR A 139 -8.06 24.67 13.88
C TYR A 139 -6.94 23.67 14.14
N GLN A 140 -6.41 23.60 15.36
CA GLN A 140 -5.37 22.61 15.66
C GLN A 140 -5.90 21.17 15.52
N VAL A 141 -7.10 20.88 16.00
CA VAL A 141 -7.75 19.57 15.81
C VAL A 141 -8.03 19.33 14.33
N ALA A 142 -8.53 20.33 13.60
CA ALA A 142 -8.75 20.23 12.15
C ALA A 142 -7.46 19.94 11.38
N ASN A 143 -6.34 20.60 11.71
CA ASN A 143 -5.03 20.33 11.11
C ASN A 143 -4.61 18.88 11.31
N HIS A 144 -4.80 18.37 12.52
CA HIS A 144 -4.39 17.02 12.88
C HIS A 144 -5.30 15.97 12.21
N MET A 145 -6.62 16.20 12.22
CA MET A 145 -7.58 15.40 11.48
C MET A 145 -7.26 15.37 9.98
N ALA A 146 -6.96 16.52 9.38
CA ALA A 146 -6.53 16.59 7.99
C ALA A 146 -5.28 15.74 7.76
N TRP A 147 -4.25 15.85 8.62
CA TRP A 147 -3.02 15.06 8.49
C TRP A 147 -3.27 13.55 8.52
N GLU A 148 -4.16 13.10 9.42
CA GLU A 148 -4.55 11.70 9.58
C GLU A 148 -5.56 11.22 8.52
N GLY A 149 -5.95 12.05 7.54
CA GLY A 149 -6.87 11.68 6.47
C GLY A 149 -8.36 11.79 6.83
N MET A 150 -8.70 12.39 7.97
CA MET A 150 -10.07 12.75 8.37
C MET A 150 -10.47 14.11 7.77
N VAL A 151 -10.40 14.20 6.44
CA VAL A 151 -10.53 15.47 5.70
C VAL A 151 -11.91 16.08 5.84
N THR A 152 -12.97 15.26 5.85
CA THR A 152 -14.35 15.74 5.98
C THR A 152 -14.57 16.41 7.34
N GLU A 153 -14.12 15.78 8.42
CA GLU A 153 -14.20 16.28 9.79
C GLU A 153 -13.37 17.56 9.96
N ALA A 154 -12.17 17.59 9.40
CA ALA A 154 -11.31 18.77 9.39
C ALA A 154 -12.00 19.96 8.70
N LEU A 155 -12.56 19.76 7.50
CA LEU A 155 -13.26 20.82 6.77
C LEU A 155 -14.55 21.25 7.46
N ALA A 156 -15.25 20.35 8.16
CA ALA A 156 -16.42 20.69 8.94
C ALA A 156 -16.09 21.62 10.13
N LEU A 157 -14.97 21.39 10.83
CA LEU A 157 -14.47 22.29 11.86
C LEU A 157 -14.13 23.67 11.30
N CYS A 158 -13.40 23.71 10.16
CA CYS A 158 -13.07 24.96 9.48
C CYS A 158 -14.33 25.71 9.06
N ARG A 159 -15.32 24.99 8.53
CA ARG A 159 -16.60 25.57 8.13
C ARG A 159 -17.38 26.12 9.33
N ALA A 160 -17.38 25.43 10.46
CA ALA A 160 -18.02 25.90 11.69
C ALA A 160 -17.38 27.20 12.22
N ALA A 161 -16.05 27.31 12.20
CA ALA A 161 -15.36 28.56 12.50
C ALA A 161 -15.75 29.66 11.51
N HIS A 162 -15.65 29.39 10.21
CA HIS A 162 -16.01 30.35 9.16
C HIS A 162 -17.46 30.85 9.28
N ASP A 163 -18.43 29.96 9.48
CA ASP A 163 -19.85 30.31 9.59
C ASP A 163 -20.18 31.09 10.86
N ARG A 164 -19.40 30.92 11.94
CA ARG A 164 -19.50 31.74 13.16
C ARG A 164 -18.94 33.14 12.94
N TYR A 165 -17.85 33.26 12.19
CA TYR A 165 -17.20 34.53 11.90
C TYR A 165 -17.60 35.16 10.56
N HIS A 166 -18.69 34.67 9.95
CA HIS A 166 -19.27 35.28 8.77
C HIS A 166 -19.53 36.78 9.01
N PRO A 167 -19.25 37.69 8.05
CA PRO A 167 -19.32 39.14 8.25
C PRO A 167 -20.69 39.66 8.70
N SER A 168 -21.77 38.91 8.45
CA SER A 168 -23.11 39.25 8.93
C SER A 168 -23.35 38.94 10.41
N LYS A 169 -22.48 38.15 11.05
CA LYS A 169 -22.61 37.71 12.45
C LYS A 169 -21.54 38.33 13.35
N ARG A 170 -20.27 38.32 12.92
CA ARG A 170 -19.12 38.76 13.73
C ARG A 170 -18.04 39.38 12.84
N ASN A 171 -17.00 39.95 13.46
CA ASN A 171 -15.82 40.44 12.75
C ASN A 171 -15.03 39.24 12.17
N PRO A 172 -14.89 39.13 10.84
CA PRO A 172 -14.19 38.01 10.21
C PRO A 172 -12.67 38.00 10.47
N PHE A 173 -12.12 39.10 10.99
CA PHE A 173 -10.69 39.24 11.31
C PHE A 173 -10.40 39.09 12.80
N ASN A 174 -11.39 38.73 13.62
CA ASN A 174 -11.21 38.54 15.06
C ASN A 174 -11.88 37.24 15.52
N GLU A 175 -11.18 36.13 15.33
CA GLU A 175 -11.57 34.82 15.87
C GLU A 175 -11.21 34.76 17.35
N ILE A 176 -12.16 35.16 18.20
CA ILE A 176 -11.97 35.38 19.64
C ILE A 176 -11.65 34.05 20.35
N GLU A 177 -10.59 34.06 21.15
CA GLU A 177 -10.23 32.99 22.07
C GLU A 177 -9.55 33.59 23.30
N CYS A 178 -10.07 33.34 24.50
CA CYS A 178 -9.49 33.87 25.74
C CYS A 178 -9.27 35.40 25.73
N GLY A 179 -10.06 36.14 24.94
CA GLY A 179 -9.94 37.59 24.69
C GLY A 179 -9.58 37.91 23.23
N ASP A 180 -9.37 39.20 22.92
CA ASP A 180 -9.13 39.70 21.55
C ASP A 180 -7.65 39.72 21.12
N HIS A 181 -6.72 39.35 22.02
CA HIS A 181 -5.27 39.46 21.80
C HIS A 181 -4.55 38.11 21.68
N TYR A 182 -5.30 37.00 21.73
CA TYR A 182 -4.72 35.67 21.71
C TYR A 182 -4.62 35.15 20.28
N ALA A 183 -3.41 34.82 19.82
CA ALA A 183 -3.14 34.47 18.43
C ALA A 183 -3.28 32.97 18.11
N ARG A 184 -3.96 32.18 18.96
CA ARG A 184 -4.04 30.72 18.78
C ARG A 184 -4.80 30.33 17.51
N SER A 185 -5.73 31.17 17.05
CA SER A 185 -6.42 30.98 15.77
C SER A 185 -5.49 30.99 14.55
N LEU A 186 -4.25 31.48 14.68
CA LEU A 186 -3.20 31.29 13.66
C LEU A 186 -2.81 29.82 13.46
N ALA A 187 -3.28 28.90 14.32
CA ALA A 187 -3.27 27.47 14.03
C ALA A 187 -3.92 27.15 12.67
N SER A 188 -4.84 27.98 12.16
CA SER A 188 -5.40 27.88 10.80
C SER A 188 -4.34 27.76 9.70
N TRP A 189 -3.15 28.35 9.87
CA TRP A 189 -2.05 28.20 8.89
C TRP A 189 -1.54 26.77 8.78
N GLY A 190 -1.68 25.96 9.83
CA GLY A 190 -1.40 24.53 9.79
C GLY A 190 -2.33 23.75 8.86
N LEU A 191 -3.47 24.30 8.44
CA LEU A 191 -4.34 23.64 7.46
C LEU A 191 -3.66 23.60 6.10
N ILE A 192 -2.91 24.64 5.74
CA ILE A 192 -2.19 24.69 4.46
C ILE A 192 -1.19 23.53 4.43
N THR A 193 -0.40 23.36 5.50
CA THR A 193 0.61 22.30 5.58
C THR A 193 -0.02 20.91 5.66
N SER A 194 -1.07 20.74 6.45
CA SER A 194 -1.76 19.45 6.58
C SER A 194 -2.52 19.03 5.33
N LEU A 195 -3.26 19.94 4.69
CA LEU A 195 -4.03 19.62 3.48
C LEU A 195 -3.12 19.40 2.27
N SER A 196 -1.98 20.10 2.19
CA SER A 196 -0.99 19.87 1.13
C SER A 196 -0.08 18.66 1.39
N GLY A 197 -0.07 18.14 2.62
CA GLY A 197 0.96 17.19 3.06
C GLY A 197 2.36 17.72 2.86
N PHE A 198 2.55 19.00 3.18
CA PHE A 198 3.83 19.67 3.03
C PHE A 198 4.81 19.20 4.12
N GLU A 199 5.99 18.78 3.68
CA GLU A 199 7.13 18.47 4.55
C GLU A 199 8.37 19.23 4.08
N HIS A 200 9.18 19.70 5.02
CA HIS A 200 10.45 20.34 4.70
C HIS A 200 11.52 20.03 5.74
N HIS A 201 12.71 19.66 5.29
CA HIS A 201 13.89 19.48 6.13
C HIS A 201 15.11 20.14 5.49
N ASN A 202 15.33 21.43 5.81
CA ASN A 202 16.33 22.27 5.16
C ASN A 202 17.74 21.67 5.14
N SER A 203 18.27 21.23 6.29
CA SER A 203 19.65 20.72 6.36
C SER A 203 19.85 19.35 5.70
N LYS A 204 18.76 18.65 5.36
CA LYS A 204 18.80 17.41 4.59
C LYS A 204 18.46 17.66 3.12
N GLY A 205 18.01 18.86 2.75
CA GLY A 205 17.52 19.16 1.41
C GLY A 205 16.28 18.34 1.04
N THR A 206 15.36 18.11 1.98
CA THR A 206 14.12 17.36 1.72
C THR A 206 12.94 18.31 1.60
N LEU A 207 12.17 18.16 0.53
CA LEU A 207 10.89 18.84 0.31
C LEU A 207 9.83 17.78 -0.04
N GLY A 208 8.64 17.88 0.52
CA GLY A 208 7.59 16.88 0.35
C GLY A 208 6.21 17.48 0.13
N PHE A 209 5.40 16.83 -0.71
CA PHE A 209 4.00 17.16 -0.92
C PHE A 209 3.16 15.89 -1.04
N ALA A 210 2.12 15.78 -0.22
CA ALA A 210 1.13 14.70 -0.27
C ALA A 210 -0.29 15.28 -0.15
N PRO A 211 -0.85 15.88 -1.22
CA PRO A 211 -2.12 16.57 -1.14
C PRO A 211 -3.26 15.65 -0.73
N ARG A 212 -4.02 16.06 0.28
CA ARG A 212 -5.15 15.31 0.87
C ARG A 212 -6.51 15.83 0.41
N ILE A 213 -6.52 16.92 -0.35
CA ILE A 213 -7.69 17.53 -0.98
C ILE A 213 -7.35 17.78 -2.44
N GLU A 214 -8.32 17.58 -3.34
CA GLU A 214 -8.16 17.84 -4.77
C GLU A 214 -6.87 17.23 -5.36
N ALA A 215 -6.47 16.03 -4.90
CA ALA A 215 -5.17 15.44 -5.23
C ALA A 215 -4.93 15.30 -6.75
N ASP A 216 -5.98 15.18 -7.56
CA ASP A 216 -5.82 15.10 -9.02
C ASP A 216 -5.50 16.44 -9.69
N ASN A 217 -5.79 17.56 -9.04
CA ASN A 217 -5.55 18.92 -9.56
C ASN A 217 -5.36 19.88 -8.39
N PHE A 218 -4.18 19.83 -7.79
CA PHE A 218 -3.87 20.54 -6.56
C PHE A 218 -2.88 21.68 -6.78
N ARG A 219 -3.05 22.75 -6.02
CA ARG A 219 -2.11 23.87 -5.96
C ARG A 219 -2.03 24.41 -4.54
N SER A 220 -0.81 24.62 -4.03
CA SER A 220 -0.58 25.28 -2.75
C SER A 220 0.67 26.14 -2.75
N VAL A 221 0.74 27.08 -1.82
CA VAL A 221 1.97 27.79 -1.47
C VAL A 221 2.86 26.90 -0.59
N PHE A 222 4.16 27.14 -0.62
CA PHE A 222 5.12 26.56 0.31
C PHE A 222 6.18 27.59 0.74
N THR A 223 6.79 27.36 1.90
CA THR A 223 7.93 28.17 2.39
C THR A 223 9.01 27.26 2.94
N THR A 224 10.27 27.53 2.56
CA THR A 224 11.47 26.87 3.11
C THR A 224 12.27 27.88 3.94
N ALA A 225 13.48 27.53 4.37
CA ALA A 225 14.32 28.47 5.12
C ALA A 225 14.93 29.56 4.24
N GLU A 226 15.13 29.28 2.94
CA GLU A 226 15.89 30.13 2.00
C GLU A 226 15.06 30.57 0.78
N GLY A 227 13.81 30.11 0.65
CA GLY A 227 12.93 30.50 -0.44
C GLY A 227 11.47 30.15 -0.20
N TRP A 228 10.59 30.64 -1.08
CA TRP A 228 9.16 30.32 -1.07
C TRP A 228 8.60 30.34 -2.48
N GLY A 229 7.46 29.69 -2.66
CA GLY A 229 6.86 29.58 -3.97
C GLY A 229 5.56 28.79 -3.98
N THR A 230 5.27 28.17 -5.12
CA THR A 230 4.06 27.37 -5.33
C THR A 230 4.39 25.96 -5.77
N TYR A 231 3.64 25.00 -5.23
CA TYR A 231 3.56 23.63 -5.71
C TYR A 231 2.27 23.45 -6.48
N GLU A 232 2.34 22.82 -7.65
CA GLU A 232 1.20 22.41 -8.46
C GLU A 232 1.33 20.94 -8.82
N GLN A 233 0.23 20.19 -8.83
CA GLN A 233 0.19 18.86 -9.42
C GLN A 233 -1.08 18.61 -10.22
N LYS A 234 -0.95 17.81 -11.27
CA LYS A 234 -2.05 17.23 -12.05
C LYS A 234 -1.83 15.73 -12.20
N ARG A 235 -2.87 14.95 -11.90
CA ARG A 235 -2.88 13.50 -12.10
C ARG A 235 -3.89 13.14 -13.19
N SER A 236 -3.49 12.22 -14.04
CA SER A 236 -4.35 11.54 -15.00
C SER A 236 -4.02 10.05 -15.02
N GLU A 237 -4.79 9.26 -15.76
CA GLU A 237 -4.60 7.81 -15.83
C GLU A 237 -3.15 7.46 -16.23
N GLY A 238 -2.41 6.92 -15.26
CA GLY A 238 -1.01 6.55 -15.40
C GLY A 238 -0.05 7.71 -15.67
N GLU A 239 -0.38 8.96 -15.30
CA GLU A 239 0.55 10.10 -15.40
C GLU A 239 0.40 11.06 -14.20
N LEU A 240 1.50 11.37 -13.51
CA LEU A 240 1.61 12.48 -12.57
C LEU A 240 2.49 13.58 -13.19
N ARG A 241 2.00 14.82 -13.18
CA ARG A 241 2.79 16.02 -13.43
C ARG A 241 2.83 16.86 -12.18
N ALA A 242 4.01 17.09 -11.63
CA ALA A 242 4.21 17.97 -10.48
C ALA A 242 5.19 19.09 -10.81
N GLU A 243 4.97 20.28 -10.27
CA GLU A 243 5.81 21.45 -10.46
C GLU A 243 6.07 22.16 -9.12
N VAL A 244 7.34 22.35 -8.77
CA VAL A 244 7.79 23.23 -7.68
C VAL A 244 8.35 24.49 -8.34
N GLN A 245 7.62 25.60 -8.22
CA GLN A 245 8.04 26.90 -8.74
C GLN A 245 8.55 27.77 -7.59
N VAL A 246 9.79 28.24 -7.67
CA VAL A 246 10.36 29.16 -6.67
C VAL A 246 10.09 30.59 -7.09
N THR A 247 9.31 31.32 -6.28
CA THR A 247 8.96 32.72 -6.57
C THR A 247 10.02 33.69 -6.06
N SER A 248 10.65 33.38 -4.93
CA SER A 248 11.73 34.18 -4.36
C SER A 248 12.65 33.31 -3.52
N GLY A 249 13.94 33.64 -3.52
CA GLY A 249 14.97 32.89 -2.80
C GLY A 249 15.46 31.68 -3.59
N GLU A 250 15.91 30.66 -2.87
CA GLU A 250 16.50 29.44 -3.41
C GLU A 250 16.00 28.22 -2.64
N VAL A 251 15.79 27.10 -3.34
CA VAL A 251 15.43 25.82 -2.73
C VAL A 251 16.44 24.77 -3.16
N ARG A 252 17.18 24.25 -2.18
CA ARG A 252 18.19 23.20 -2.34
C ARG A 252 17.60 21.84 -1.99
N LEU A 253 17.66 20.91 -2.92
CA LEU A 253 17.03 19.60 -2.81
C LEU A 253 18.05 18.49 -3.06
N THR A 254 18.19 17.61 -2.07
CA THR A 254 18.74 16.27 -2.29
C THR A 254 17.62 15.26 -2.48
N THR A 255 16.42 15.58 -1.99
CA THR A 255 15.27 14.68 -1.94
C THR A 255 13.97 15.46 -2.19
N LEU A 256 13.17 15.01 -3.15
CA LEU A 256 11.80 15.46 -3.36
C LEU A 256 10.84 14.30 -3.10
N ARG A 257 9.85 14.50 -2.24
CA ARG A 257 8.81 13.52 -1.94
C ARG A 257 7.48 13.95 -2.52
N LEU A 258 6.82 13.09 -3.27
CA LEU A 258 5.49 13.37 -3.82
C LEU A 258 4.57 12.21 -3.47
N ALA A 259 3.32 12.47 -3.12
CA ALA A 259 2.34 11.39 -3.10
C ALA A 259 2.16 10.85 -4.52
N ILE A 260 2.12 9.52 -4.65
CA ILE A 260 1.70 8.82 -5.86
C ILE A 260 0.25 8.39 -5.70
N SER A 261 -0.39 7.97 -6.78
CA SER A 261 -1.69 7.30 -6.67
C SER A 261 -1.48 5.96 -5.94
N GLU A 262 -2.38 5.60 -5.02
CA GLU A 262 -2.32 4.32 -4.31
C GLU A 262 -2.15 3.16 -5.32
N GLY A 263 -1.26 2.22 -5.01
CA GLY A 263 -1.02 1.01 -5.85
C GLY A 263 -0.15 1.22 -7.09
N THR A 264 0.33 2.44 -7.37
CA THR A 264 1.20 2.76 -8.50
C THR A 264 2.58 3.17 -8.01
N LEU A 265 3.59 2.33 -8.24
CA LEU A 265 4.96 2.79 -8.21
C LEU A 265 5.23 3.54 -9.55
N PRO A 266 6.06 4.58 -9.60
CA PRO A 266 6.33 5.38 -10.80
C PRO A 266 7.17 4.64 -11.86
N ALA A 267 6.70 4.44 -13.11
CA ALA A 267 7.42 3.74 -14.19
C ALA A 267 8.80 4.35 -14.54
N LYS A 268 8.89 5.67 -14.40
CA LYS A 268 10.07 6.51 -14.64
C LYS A 268 9.74 7.90 -14.13
N ALA A 269 10.66 8.55 -13.43
CA ALA A 269 10.51 9.95 -13.04
C ALA A 269 11.47 10.81 -13.86
N GLU A 270 10.94 11.65 -14.76
CA GLU A 270 11.76 12.66 -15.41
C GLU A 270 11.69 13.94 -14.59
N VAL A 271 12.84 14.37 -14.07
CA VAL A 271 12.96 15.62 -13.31
C VAL A 271 13.78 16.62 -14.08
N ALA A 272 13.29 17.84 -14.23
CA ALA A 272 14.03 18.93 -14.86
C ALA A 272 13.98 20.20 -14.01
N VAL A 273 15.12 20.86 -13.82
CA VAL A 273 15.26 22.15 -13.14
C VAL A 273 15.67 23.21 -14.15
N GLY A 274 14.87 24.27 -14.28
CA GLY A 274 15.13 25.33 -15.27
C GLY A 274 15.15 24.84 -16.72
N GLY A 275 14.58 23.65 -16.99
CA GLY A 275 14.61 22.98 -18.29
C GLY A 275 15.77 22.00 -18.51
N ASN A 276 16.70 21.87 -17.55
CA ASN A 276 17.78 20.88 -17.60
C ASN A 276 17.38 19.60 -16.86
N THR A 277 17.50 18.46 -17.52
CA THR A 277 17.22 17.14 -16.91
C THR A 277 18.21 16.86 -15.78
N MET A 278 17.68 16.45 -14.63
CA MET A 278 18.44 16.04 -13.45
C MET A 278 18.56 14.52 -13.39
N GLU A 279 19.73 14.03 -12.99
CA GLU A 279 19.94 12.61 -12.74
C GLU A 279 19.46 12.23 -11.33
N LEU A 280 18.73 11.13 -11.23
CA LEU A 280 18.20 10.61 -9.97
C LEU A 280 19.05 9.42 -9.50
N ALA A 281 19.48 9.46 -8.25
CA ALA A 281 20.23 8.38 -7.60
C ALA A 281 19.32 7.25 -7.12
N VAL A 282 18.12 7.59 -6.65
CA VAL A 282 17.14 6.64 -6.12
C VAL A 282 15.73 7.17 -6.34
N THR A 283 14.82 6.27 -6.75
CA THR A 283 13.37 6.50 -6.71
C THR A 283 12.75 5.45 -5.80
N ASP A 284 12.62 5.73 -4.51
CA ASP A 284 12.07 4.78 -3.52
C ASP A 284 10.59 5.10 -3.26
N THR A 285 9.84 4.17 -2.71
CA THR A 285 8.49 4.44 -2.22
C THR A 285 8.33 4.06 -0.77
N ARG A 286 7.83 5.00 0.02
CA ARG A 286 7.46 4.80 1.42
C ARG A 286 6.10 5.44 1.66
N ASP A 287 5.23 4.73 2.36
CA ASP A 287 3.96 5.26 2.87
C ASP A 287 3.09 5.97 1.81
N GLY A 288 3.04 5.42 0.58
CA GLY A 288 2.26 6.00 -0.53
C GLY A 288 2.89 7.24 -1.19
N GLN A 289 4.17 7.49 -0.97
CA GLN A 289 4.93 8.58 -1.61
C GLN A 289 6.12 8.05 -2.41
N ILE A 290 6.39 8.67 -3.55
CA ILE A 290 7.65 8.57 -4.28
C ILE A 290 8.68 9.49 -3.63
N GLU A 291 9.87 8.95 -3.36
CA GLU A 291 11.04 9.70 -2.89
C GLU A 291 12.08 9.75 -4.00
N LEU A 292 12.18 10.92 -4.65
CA LEU A 292 13.14 11.25 -5.70
C LEU A 292 14.42 11.79 -5.06
N ARG A 293 15.48 10.96 -5.01
CA ARG A 293 16.81 11.40 -4.56
C ARG A 293 17.66 11.80 -5.76
N PHE A 294 18.22 12.99 -5.72
CA PHE A 294 19.09 13.49 -6.78
C PHE A 294 20.52 13.00 -6.60
N VAL A 295 21.23 12.70 -7.70
CA VAL A 295 22.68 12.40 -7.67
C VAL A 295 23.46 13.64 -7.21
N ASP A 296 23.19 14.76 -7.85
CA ASP A 296 23.69 16.09 -7.48
C ASP A 296 22.58 16.92 -6.84
N GLU A 297 22.93 17.81 -5.92
CA GLU A 297 21.94 18.73 -5.32
C GLU A 297 21.20 19.52 -6.42
N ALA A 298 19.87 19.41 -6.43
CA ALA A 298 19.01 20.22 -7.28
C ALA A 298 18.81 21.59 -6.63
N ILE A 299 19.27 22.65 -7.31
CA ILE A 299 19.11 24.03 -6.86
C ILE A 299 18.06 24.71 -7.73
N VAL A 300 16.90 25.02 -7.16
CA VAL A 300 15.82 25.74 -7.86
C VAL A 300 15.84 27.20 -7.41
N SER A 301 16.22 28.10 -8.31
CA SER A 301 16.36 29.54 -8.03
C SER A 301 15.07 30.31 -8.33
N SER A 302 15.00 31.55 -7.85
CA SER A 302 13.91 32.48 -8.17
C SER A 302 13.59 32.54 -9.66
N GLY A 303 12.33 32.26 -10.01
CA GLY A 303 11.83 32.22 -11.39
C GLY A 303 12.01 30.88 -12.10
N GLU A 304 12.76 29.94 -11.51
CA GLU A 304 12.92 28.58 -12.02
C GLU A 304 11.83 27.66 -11.50
N LYS A 305 11.75 26.50 -12.14
CA LYS A 305 10.85 25.42 -11.75
C LYS A 305 11.54 24.07 -11.81
N LEU A 306 11.12 23.20 -10.91
CA LEU A 306 11.39 21.77 -10.95
C LEU A 306 10.11 21.06 -11.39
N ALA A 307 10.17 20.35 -12.51
CA ALA A 307 9.04 19.57 -13.03
C ALA A 307 9.32 18.08 -12.92
N VAL A 308 8.31 17.30 -12.49
CA VAL A 308 8.35 15.84 -12.39
C VAL A 308 7.28 15.24 -13.30
N ARG A 309 7.63 14.19 -14.06
CA ARG A 309 6.68 13.37 -14.81
C ARG A 309 6.81 11.90 -14.46
N GLU A 310 5.69 11.25 -14.17
CA GLU A 310 5.55 9.81 -13.91
C GLU A 310 4.72 9.14 -15.01
N GLN A 311 5.00 7.87 -15.32
CA GLN A 311 4.13 7.03 -16.16
C GLN A 311 3.80 5.72 -15.43
N THR A 312 2.65 5.07 -15.63
CA THR A 312 2.37 3.69 -15.13
C THR A 312 1.42 2.94 -16.07
N THR A 313 1.36 1.60 -15.98
CA THR A 313 0.47 0.78 -16.82
C THR A 313 -0.55 0.00 -15.98
N ARG A 314 -1.78 0.50 -15.88
CA ARG A 314 -2.93 -0.21 -15.28
C ARG A 314 -3.72 -1.01 -16.32
N ILE A 315 -4.19 -2.20 -15.93
CA ILE A 315 -5.12 -3.04 -16.69
C ILE A 315 -6.23 -3.54 -15.77
N ASP A 316 -7.48 -3.22 -16.09
CA ASP A 316 -8.67 -3.66 -15.33
C ASP A 316 -9.35 -4.89 -15.96
N SER A 317 -9.97 -5.70 -15.11
CA SER A 317 -10.86 -6.79 -15.49
C SER A 317 -12.10 -6.26 -16.21
N PRO A 318 -12.80 -7.11 -16.99
CA PRO A 318 -14.05 -6.70 -17.65
C PRO A 318 -15.13 -6.12 -16.73
N ASP A 319 -15.19 -6.56 -15.47
CA ASP A 319 -16.13 -6.02 -14.47
C ASP A 319 -15.56 -4.89 -13.60
N GLY A 320 -14.30 -4.49 -13.83
CA GLY A 320 -13.60 -3.44 -13.10
C GLY A 320 -13.28 -3.76 -11.64
N LYS A 321 -13.49 -5.00 -11.20
CA LYS A 321 -13.24 -5.40 -9.80
C LYS A 321 -11.83 -5.86 -9.55
N VAL A 322 -11.14 -6.38 -10.54
CA VAL A 322 -9.74 -6.81 -10.43
C VAL A 322 -8.90 -5.90 -11.30
N ALA A 323 -7.77 -5.42 -10.79
CA ALA A 323 -6.84 -4.63 -11.58
C ALA A 323 -5.41 -5.07 -11.31
N VAL A 324 -4.57 -5.00 -12.34
CA VAL A 324 -3.12 -5.09 -12.20
C VAL A 324 -2.49 -3.79 -12.64
N THR A 325 -1.52 -3.34 -11.87
CA THR A 325 -0.70 -2.17 -12.19
C THR A 325 0.74 -2.64 -12.32
N VAL A 326 1.37 -2.35 -13.46
CA VAL A 326 2.78 -2.62 -13.71
C VAL A 326 3.56 -1.32 -13.59
N THR A 327 4.66 -1.40 -12.85
CA THR A 327 5.61 -0.33 -12.65
C THR A 327 7.01 -0.76 -13.11
N THR A 328 7.72 0.15 -13.75
CA THR A 328 9.18 0.11 -13.89
C THR A 328 9.87 1.16 -13.01
N THR A 329 11.11 0.99 -12.59
CA THR A 329 11.85 2.01 -11.80
C THR A 329 13.32 1.90 -12.12
N ASP A 330 14.09 2.97 -11.88
CA ASP A 330 15.56 2.94 -12.01
C ASP A 330 16.26 2.28 -10.80
N VAL A 331 15.49 1.83 -9.80
CA VAL A 331 16.00 1.13 -8.61
C VAL A 331 15.21 -0.14 -8.34
N ALA A 332 15.88 -1.15 -7.78
CA ALA A 332 15.25 -2.43 -7.46
C ALA A 332 14.06 -2.28 -6.49
N PRO A 333 12.93 -2.97 -6.71
CA PRO A 333 12.66 -3.84 -7.86
C PRO A 333 12.35 -3.04 -9.14
N TYR A 334 13.22 -3.16 -10.14
CA TYR A 334 13.20 -2.35 -11.37
C TYR A 334 11.96 -2.56 -12.23
N VAL A 335 11.31 -3.71 -12.09
CA VAL A 335 10.00 -4.01 -12.67
C VAL A 335 9.19 -4.71 -11.59
N SER A 336 8.00 -4.20 -11.32
CA SER A 336 7.11 -4.73 -10.28
C SER A 336 5.64 -4.63 -10.69
N TYR A 337 4.79 -5.34 -9.97
CA TYR A 337 3.34 -5.27 -10.16
C TYR A 337 2.58 -5.29 -8.83
N THR A 338 1.40 -4.69 -8.87
CA THR A 338 0.40 -4.67 -7.79
C THR A 338 -0.90 -5.27 -8.31
N VAL A 339 -1.62 -6.02 -7.48
CA VAL A 339 -2.96 -6.54 -7.81
C VAL A 339 -3.98 -6.05 -6.79
N GLU A 340 -5.07 -5.49 -7.30
CA GLU A 340 -6.20 -4.99 -6.51
C GLU A 340 -7.46 -5.84 -6.75
N ARG A 341 -8.30 -5.94 -5.72
CA ARG A 341 -9.67 -6.45 -5.82
C ARG A 341 -10.64 -5.57 -5.05
N ASN A 342 -11.71 -5.14 -5.72
CA ASN A 342 -12.72 -4.21 -5.19
C ASN A 342 -12.10 -2.93 -4.59
N GLY A 343 -11.01 -2.43 -5.19
CA GLY A 343 -10.26 -1.26 -4.72
C GLY A 343 -9.35 -1.51 -3.52
N ALA A 344 -9.29 -2.73 -2.98
CA ALA A 344 -8.34 -3.10 -1.94
C ALA A 344 -7.12 -3.80 -2.56
N GLU A 345 -5.92 -3.48 -2.09
CA GLU A 345 -4.70 -4.18 -2.45
C GLU A 345 -4.75 -5.63 -1.94
N VAL A 346 -4.33 -6.57 -2.79
CA VAL A 346 -4.26 -8.01 -2.46
C VAL A 346 -2.87 -8.57 -2.67
N VAL A 347 -2.21 -8.15 -3.75
CA VAL A 347 -0.77 -8.33 -3.96
C VAL A 347 -0.13 -6.95 -3.95
N ALA A 348 0.64 -6.67 -2.91
CA ALA A 348 1.44 -5.47 -2.77
C ALA A 348 2.59 -5.45 -3.81
N PRO A 349 3.27 -4.31 -4.02
CA PRO A 349 4.27 -4.18 -5.09
C PRO A 349 5.33 -5.29 -5.07
N SER A 350 5.27 -6.18 -6.06
CA SER A 350 6.03 -7.42 -6.10
C SER A 350 6.97 -7.45 -7.31
N ALA A 351 8.24 -7.79 -7.10
CA ALA A 351 9.24 -7.82 -8.16
C ALA A 351 8.93 -8.82 -9.29
N LEU A 352 9.29 -8.44 -10.51
CA LEU A 352 9.26 -9.29 -11.70
C LEU A 352 10.66 -9.38 -12.29
N ASP A 353 11.34 -10.51 -12.10
CA ASP A 353 12.68 -10.67 -12.67
C ASP A 353 13.03 -12.12 -13.01
N VAL A 354 13.78 -12.29 -14.10
CA VAL A 354 14.34 -13.55 -14.59
C VAL A 354 15.83 -13.34 -14.82
N GLN A 355 16.65 -14.23 -14.29
CA GLN A 355 18.09 -14.23 -14.51
C GLN A 355 18.43 -15.09 -15.72
N LEU A 356 18.85 -14.46 -16.81
CA LEU A 356 19.37 -15.14 -17.99
C LEU A 356 20.89 -15.17 -17.97
N ARG A 357 21.51 -16.27 -18.41
CA ARG A 357 22.98 -16.38 -18.45
C ARG A 357 23.68 -15.22 -19.16
N GLU A 358 23.21 -14.86 -20.35
CA GLU A 358 23.90 -13.90 -21.22
C GLU A 358 23.57 -12.43 -20.88
N VAL A 359 22.51 -12.19 -20.11
CA VAL A 359 21.99 -10.84 -19.80
C VAL A 359 22.15 -10.48 -18.32
N GLY A 360 22.12 -11.47 -17.44
CA GLY A 360 21.85 -11.31 -16.01
C GLY A 360 20.35 -11.09 -15.77
N SER A 361 20.03 -10.19 -14.84
CA SER A 361 18.67 -9.73 -14.58
C SER A 361 18.05 -9.11 -15.85
N LEU A 362 16.81 -9.49 -16.15
CA LEU A 362 16.01 -8.84 -17.19
C LEU A 362 15.45 -7.51 -16.72
N ALA A 363 15.16 -7.38 -15.42
CA ALA A 363 14.58 -6.17 -14.85
C ALA A 363 15.60 -5.03 -14.71
N ASP A 364 16.83 -5.35 -14.30
CA ASP A 364 17.92 -4.36 -14.11
C ASP A 364 18.27 -3.63 -15.40
N GLY A 365 17.94 -2.34 -15.47
CA GLY A 365 18.12 -1.51 -16.65
C GLY A 365 17.16 -1.87 -17.80
N ALA A 366 15.97 -2.38 -17.47
CA ALA A 366 14.87 -2.57 -18.42
C ALA A 366 14.21 -1.24 -18.77
N GLU A 367 14.22 -0.88 -20.05
CA GLU A 367 13.49 0.27 -20.57
C GLU A 367 12.16 -0.20 -21.18
N LEU A 368 11.03 0.35 -20.72
CA LEU A 368 9.74 0.08 -21.34
C LEU A 368 9.68 0.73 -22.74
N VAL A 369 9.55 -0.08 -23.78
CA VAL A 369 9.57 0.35 -25.19
C VAL A 369 8.16 0.54 -25.73
N GLU A 370 7.25 -0.40 -25.43
CA GLU A 370 5.90 -0.42 -26.00
C GLU A 370 4.91 -1.05 -25.04
N VAL A 371 3.66 -0.56 -25.05
CA VAL A 371 2.53 -1.18 -24.36
C VAL A 371 1.40 -1.40 -25.36
N VAL A 372 1.10 -2.66 -25.65
CA VAL A 372 -0.03 -3.05 -26.50
C VAL A 372 -1.18 -3.56 -25.63
N ARG A 373 -2.34 -2.93 -25.69
CA ARG A 373 -3.53 -3.30 -24.92
C ARG A 373 -4.57 -3.99 -25.81
N GLY A 374 -5.39 -4.83 -25.19
CA GLY A 374 -6.46 -5.55 -25.89
C GLY A 374 -7.54 -6.07 -24.94
N LYS A 375 -8.58 -6.64 -25.54
CA LYS A 375 -9.64 -7.38 -24.87
C LYS A 375 -9.95 -8.63 -25.69
N PHE A 376 -10.39 -9.68 -25.03
CA PHE A 376 -10.77 -10.93 -25.68
C PHE A 376 -12.01 -11.49 -25.01
N ASP A 377 -12.85 -12.13 -25.81
CA ASP A 377 -14.03 -12.87 -25.36
C ASP A 377 -14.24 -14.02 -26.36
N THR A 378 -13.80 -15.21 -25.97
CA THR A 378 -13.89 -16.40 -26.81
C THR A 378 -14.52 -17.53 -26.02
N THR A 379 -15.03 -18.53 -26.73
CA THR A 379 -15.67 -19.69 -26.09
C THR A 379 -15.21 -20.95 -26.79
N SER A 380 -14.83 -21.95 -26.00
CA SER A 380 -14.44 -23.28 -26.47
C SER A 380 -15.24 -24.36 -25.77
N THR A 381 -15.27 -25.55 -26.37
CA THR A 381 -15.92 -26.74 -25.80
C THR A 381 -14.89 -27.77 -25.44
N MET A 382 -14.98 -28.29 -24.22
CA MET A 382 -14.13 -29.39 -23.75
C MET A 382 -14.84 -30.73 -23.92
N PRO A 383 -14.16 -31.76 -24.43
CA PRO A 383 -14.73 -33.10 -24.54
C PRO A 383 -14.97 -33.78 -23.17
N TRP A 384 -14.20 -33.40 -22.14
CA TRP A 384 -14.39 -33.80 -20.74
C TRP A 384 -13.83 -32.72 -19.80
N GLY A 385 -14.24 -32.77 -18.54
CA GLY A 385 -13.78 -31.84 -17.49
C GLY A 385 -14.92 -31.42 -16.57
N LYS A 386 -14.66 -30.46 -15.68
CA LYS A 386 -15.66 -29.92 -14.76
C LYS A 386 -16.75 -29.08 -15.42
N ALA A 387 -16.51 -28.63 -16.66
CA ALA A 387 -17.45 -27.87 -17.47
C ALA A 387 -17.32 -28.23 -18.95
N ARG A 388 -18.46 -28.26 -19.66
CA ARG A 388 -18.49 -28.51 -21.12
C ARG A 388 -18.03 -27.30 -21.94
N THR A 389 -18.29 -26.10 -21.44
CA THR A 389 -18.02 -24.84 -22.13
C THR A 389 -17.10 -23.99 -21.27
N ILE A 390 -16.04 -23.48 -21.88
CA ILE A 390 -15.09 -22.55 -21.27
C ILE A 390 -15.22 -21.23 -22.02
N ARG A 391 -15.50 -20.14 -21.29
CA ARG A 391 -15.48 -18.78 -21.84
C ARG A 391 -14.19 -18.11 -21.39
N ASP A 392 -13.28 -17.82 -22.32
CA ASP A 392 -12.04 -17.07 -22.07
C ASP A 392 -12.33 -15.59 -22.33
N HIS A 393 -12.57 -14.82 -21.26
CA HIS A 393 -13.01 -13.42 -21.33
C HIS A 393 -12.20 -12.55 -20.36
N GLY A 394 -11.49 -11.56 -20.90
CA GLY A 394 -10.60 -10.72 -20.11
C GLY A 394 -10.01 -9.55 -20.88
N SER A 395 -9.16 -8.80 -20.18
CA SER A 395 -8.31 -7.73 -20.74
C SER A 395 -6.88 -8.24 -20.91
N THR A 396 -6.15 -7.74 -21.91
CA THR A 396 -4.72 -8.03 -22.10
C THR A 396 -3.88 -6.78 -22.12
N ALA A 397 -2.64 -6.90 -21.66
CA ALA A 397 -1.57 -6.01 -22.06
C ALA A 397 -0.28 -6.77 -22.30
N THR A 398 0.47 -6.36 -23.31
CA THR A 398 1.83 -6.81 -23.57
C THR A 398 2.76 -5.61 -23.45
N LEU A 399 3.66 -5.66 -22.48
CA LEU A 399 4.67 -4.64 -22.24
C LEU A 399 5.99 -5.16 -22.82
N GLU A 400 6.55 -4.47 -23.80
CA GLU A 400 7.85 -4.80 -24.38
C GLU A 400 8.95 -3.96 -23.73
N PHE A 401 10.02 -4.62 -23.30
CA PHE A 401 11.17 -4.01 -22.66
C PHE A 401 12.44 -4.22 -23.48
N LEU A 402 13.39 -3.29 -23.34
CA LEU A 402 14.75 -3.42 -23.82
C LEU A 402 15.71 -3.32 -22.64
N THR A 403 16.41 -4.39 -22.33
CA THR A 403 17.36 -4.41 -21.21
C THR A 403 18.78 -4.19 -21.69
N LYS A 404 19.45 -3.20 -21.10
CA LYS A 404 20.88 -2.86 -21.35
C LYS A 404 21.20 -2.64 -22.83
N GLY A 405 20.23 -2.14 -23.61
CA GLY A 405 20.34 -1.94 -25.05
C GLY A 405 20.54 -3.23 -25.87
N LYS A 406 20.34 -4.41 -25.26
CA LYS A 406 20.70 -5.72 -25.86
C LYS A 406 19.49 -6.63 -26.03
N ALA A 407 18.75 -6.91 -24.95
CA ALA A 407 17.75 -7.97 -24.96
C ALA A 407 16.34 -7.41 -24.94
N ARG A 408 15.55 -7.71 -25.97
CA ARG A 408 14.11 -7.49 -25.98
C ARG A 408 13.39 -8.64 -25.30
N TRP A 409 12.45 -8.33 -24.41
CA TRP A 409 11.60 -9.31 -23.76
C TRP A 409 10.24 -8.67 -23.47
N ARG A 410 9.24 -9.48 -23.16
CA ARG A 410 7.88 -8.99 -22.92
C ARG A 410 7.30 -9.57 -21.64
N LEU A 411 6.48 -8.76 -20.97
CA LEU A 411 5.50 -9.24 -20.00
C LEU A 411 4.13 -9.24 -20.66
N ALA A 412 3.54 -10.42 -20.81
CA ALA A 412 2.16 -10.55 -21.26
C ALA A 412 1.27 -10.77 -20.05
N PHE A 413 0.26 -9.91 -19.88
CA PHE A 413 -0.77 -9.97 -18.85
C PHE A 413 -2.12 -10.36 -19.45
N ARG A 414 -2.88 -11.15 -18.70
CA ARG A 414 -4.32 -11.38 -18.87
C ARG A 414 -5.02 -11.13 -17.53
N VAL A 415 -6.03 -10.27 -17.55
CA VAL A 415 -6.79 -9.87 -16.34
C VAL A 415 -8.23 -10.33 -16.51
N TYR A 416 -8.65 -11.18 -15.58
CA TYR A 416 -9.97 -11.82 -15.50
C TYR A 416 -10.72 -11.29 -14.28
N ASN A 417 -12.03 -11.54 -14.22
CA ASN A 417 -12.83 -11.15 -13.07
C ASN A 417 -12.48 -11.94 -11.80
N ASP A 418 -11.85 -13.10 -11.95
CA ASP A 418 -11.46 -14.03 -10.87
C ASP A 418 -9.94 -14.23 -10.78
N GLY A 419 -9.13 -13.37 -11.40
CA GLY A 419 -7.68 -13.40 -11.22
C GLY A 419 -6.86 -12.64 -12.25
N VAL A 420 -5.55 -12.64 -12.01
CA VAL A 420 -4.52 -12.08 -12.91
C VAL A 420 -3.56 -13.19 -13.30
N ALA A 421 -3.19 -13.24 -14.58
CA ALA A 421 -2.16 -14.12 -15.08
C ALA A 421 -1.12 -13.34 -15.87
N PHE A 422 0.16 -13.66 -15.68
CA PHE A 422 1.25 -13.06 -16.44
C PHE A 422 2.34 -14.06 -16.82
N ARG A 423 3.09 -13.77 -17.88
CA ARG A 423 4.25 -14.58 -18.30
C ARG A 423 5.33 -13.74 -18.96
N TYR A 424 6.55 -14.26 -18.95
CA TYR A 424 7.68 -13.73 -19.68
C TYR A 424 7.70 -14.30 -21.10
N GLU A 425 7.85 -13.44 -22.10
CA GLU A 425 8.02 -13.84 -23.50
C GLU A 425 9.37 -13.36 -24.04
N PHE A 426 10.08 -14.27 -24.70
CA PHE A 426 11.38 -14.05 -25.31
C PHE A 426 11.18 -14.04 -26.83
N PRO A 427 10.98 -12.88 -27.47
CA PRO A 427 10.76 -12.79 -28.91
C PRO A 427 12.03 -13.17 -29.68
N LYS A 428 11.84 -13.62 -30.93
CA LYS A 428 12.94 -13.89 -31.86
C LYS A 428 13.73 -12.60 -32.16
N GLN A 429 15.03 -12.63 -31.92
CA GLN A 429 15.94 -11.50 -32.12
C GLN A 429 17.39 -11.99 -32.31
N THR A 430 18.29 -11.10 -32.74
CA THR A 430 19.70 -11.42 -32.99
C THR A 430 20.54 -11.48 -31.71
N GLU A 431 20.20 -10.67 -30.72
CA GLU A 431 20.98 -10.42 -29.50
C GLU A 431 20.70 -11.47 -28.39
N LEU A 432 19.57 -12.17 -28.48
CA LEU A 432 19.14 -13.21 -27.55
C LEU A 432 18.52 -14.37 -28.34
N THR A 433 19.38 -15.24 -28.88
CA THR A 433 18.92 -16.45 -29.59
C THR A 433 18.72 -17.61 -28.63
N ASP A 434 19.69 -17.86 -27.75
CA ASP A 434 19.61 -18.91 -26.73
C ASP A 434 19.06 -18.32 -25.41
N VAL A 435 17.99 -18.92 -24.91
CA VAL A 435 17.34 -18.55 -23.65
C VAL A 435 17.75 -19.56 -22.59
N VAL A 436 18.79 -19.22 -21.82
CA VAL A 436 19.24 -20.02 -20.68
C VAL A 436 18.83 -19.31 -19.39
N VAL A 437 17.76 -19.80 -18.76
CA VAL A 437 17.26 -19.28 -17.49
C VAL A 437 18.03 -19.93 -16.35
N GLU A 438 18.71 -19.12 -15.55
CA GLU A 438 19.47 -19.57 -14.39
C GLU A 438 18.62 -19.52 -13.12
N ALA A 439 17.76 -18.51 -12.99
CA ALA A 439 16.79 -18.37 -11.90
C ALA A 439 15.61 -17.48 -12.30
N GLU A 440 14.51 -17.58 -11.55
CA GLU A 440 13.39 -16.64 -11.61
C GLU A 440 13.12 -16.12 -10.20
N GLN A 441 12.95 -14.80 -10.07
CA GLN A 441 12.76 -14.09 -8.81
C GLN A 441 11.44 -13.29 -8.85
N THR A 442 10.39 -13.90 -9.41
CA THR A 442 9.04 -13.35 -9.37
C THR A 442 8.53 -13.35 -7.93
N GLU A 443 8.03 -12.23 -7.44
CA GLU A 443 7.49 -12.12 -6.09
C GLU A 443 5.96 -12.10 -6.07
N PHE A 444 5.42 -12.47 -4.91
CA PHE A 444 4.02 -12.35 -4.54
C PHE A 444 3.97 -11.92 -3.08
N ARG A 445 3.88 -10.60 -2.84
CA ARG A 445 3.73 -10.02 -1.50
C ARG A 445 2.24 -9.89 -1.17
N LEU A 446 1.70 -10.79 -0.37
CA LEU A 446 0.30 -10.74 0.02
C LEU A 446 0.10 -9.71 1.15
N THR A 447 -1.03 -9.00 1.14
CA THR A 447 -1.37 -8.03 2.19
C THR A 447 -1.91 -8.71 3.46
N GLY A 448 -1.55 -8.20 4.63
CA GLY A 448 -2.01 -8.73 5.92
C GLY A 448 -1.26 -10.00 6.34
N ASP A 449 -1.87 -10.80 7.22
CA ASP A 449 -1.31 -12.09 7.66
C ASP A 449 -2.32 -13.24 7.44
N PRO A 450 -2.57 -13.62 6.17
CA PRO A 450 -3.57 -14.63 5.86
C PRO A 450 -3.15 -16.02 6.38
N SER A 451 -4.14 -16.87 6.65
CA SER A 451 -3.90 -18.28 6.90
C SER A 451 -3.55 -18.98 5.58
N VAL A 452 -2.35 -19.56 5.50
CA VAL A 452 -1.82 -20.20 4.32
C VAL A 452 -1.91 -21.71 4.45
N THR A 453 -2.54 -22.35 3.46
CA THR A 453 -2.49 -23.80 3.24
C THR A 453 -1.43 -24.11 2.19
N TYR A 454 -0.41 -24.88 2.58
CA TYR A 454 0.81 -25.10 1.80
C TYR A 454 1.28 -26.55 1.85
N LEU A 455 1.97 -26.99 0.80
CA LEU A 455 2.67 -28.27 0.75
C LEU A 455 4.18 -28.05 0.94
N PRO A 456 4.77 -28.40 2.10
CA PRO A 456 6.21 -28.29 2.30
C PRO A 456 6.96 -29.36 1.49
N LEU A 457 8.01 -28.95 0.78
CA LEU A 457 8.83 -29.82 -0.05
C LEU A 457 10.30 -29.73 0.38
N PRO A 458 11.01 -30.87 0.53
CA PRO A 458 12.39 -30.88 1.03
C PRO A 458 13.42 -30.44 -0.01
N ASN A 459 13.09 -30.54 -1.31
CA ASN A 459 13.94 -30.16 -2.44
C ASN A 459 13.12 -30.24 -3.75
N PHE A 460 13.73 -29.88 -4.89
CA PHE A 460 13.12 -29.91 -6.22
C PHE A 460 12.84 -31.33 -6.78
N THR A 461 13.37 -32.38 -6.16
CA THR A 461 13.18 -33.79 -6.54
C THR A 461 12.28 -34.47 -5.52
N SER A 462 10.99 -34.11 -5.51
CA SER A 462 10.00 -34.62 -4.55
C SER A 462 8.78 -35.21 -5.26
N THR A 463 8.08 -36.12 -4.58
CA THR A 463 6.88 -36.78 -5.14
C THR A 463 5.62 -35.93 -5.06
N HIS A 464 5.66 -34.81 -4.33
CA HIS A 464 4.49 -34.00 -3.97
C HIS A 464 3.44 -34.74 -3.10
N GLU A 465 3.79 -35.90 -2.53
CA GLU A 465 2.93 -36.71 -1.64
C GLU A 465 3.14 -36.36 -0.16
N GLY A 466 3.04 -35.08 0.17
CA GLY A 466 3.18 -34.58 1.53
C GLY A 466 1.84 -34.22 2.18
N LEU A 467 1.84 -34.16 3.52
CA LEU A 467 0.73 -33.55 4.25
C LEU A 467 0.79 -32.03 4.09
N TYR A 468 -0.36 -31.42 3.81
CA TYR A 468 -0.48 -29.98 3.78
C TYR A 468 -0.43 -29.42 5.21
N GLY A 469 0.33 -28.34 5.38
CA GLY A 469 0.30 -27.50 6.57
C GLY A 469 -0.74 -26.40 6.45
N ARG A 470 -1.14 -25.84 7.60
CA ARG A 470 -1.86 -24.57 7.67
C ARG A 470 -1.30 -23.73 8.80
N LEU A 471 -0.74 -22.57 8.46
CA LEU A 471 -0.18 -21.61 9.41
C LEU A 471 -0.52 -20.19 8.95
N PRO A 472 -0.55 -19.19 9.86
CA PRO A 472 -0.41 -17.79 9.46
C PRO A 472 0.81 -17.60 8.55
N MET A 473 0.71 -16.69 7.59
CA MET A 473 1.80 -16.40 6.67
C MET A 473 3.08 -15.99 7.41
N SER A 474 2.95 -15.25 8.51
CA SER A 474 4.03 -14.80 9.39
C SER A 474 4.75 -15.94 10.13
N ASP A 475 4.13 -17.11 10.25
CA ASP A 475 4.66 -18.29 10.95
C ASP A 475 5.23 -19.37 10.01
N LEU A 476 5.09 -19.20 8.68
CA LEU A 476 5.65 -20.14 7.71
C LEU A 476 7.18 -20.22 7.77
N PRO A 477 7.80 -21.39 7.56
CA PRO A 477 9.26 -21.50 7.55
C PRO A 477 9.89 -20.65 6.44
N GLU A 478 10.94 -19.92 6.76
CA GLU A 478 11.81 -19.27 5.77
C GLU A 478 12.68 -20.31 5.05
N ASP A 479 13.11 -19.99 3.83
CA ASP A 479 14.01 -20.82 3.00
C ASP A 479 13.52 -22.27 2.75
N GLN A 480 12.23 -22.54 2.96
CA GLN A 480 11.57 -23.80 2.63
C GLN A 480 10.86 -23.69 1.27
N LEU A 481 10.96 -24.74 0.45
CA LEU A 481 10.18 -24.86 -0.77
C LEU A 481 8.73 -25.24 -0.46
N PHE A 482 7.81 -24.52 -1.08
CA PHE A 482 6.38 -24.80 -1.08
C PHE A 482 5.94 -25.15 -2.49
N GLY A 483 5.17 -26.24 -2.62
CA GLY A 483 4.50 -26.58 -3.86
C GLY A 483 3.34 -25.63 -4.17
N VAL A 484 3.03 -25.46 -5.45
CA VAL A 484 1.81 -24.79 -5.91
C VAL A 484 0.73 -25.82 -6.29
N PRO A 485 -0.58 -25.51 -6.15
CA PRO A 485 -1.15 -24.24 -5.72
C PRO A 485 -0.98 -23.96 -4.22
N LEU A 486 -0.63 -22.71 -3.89
CA LEU A 486 -0.61 -22.21 -2.51
C LEU A 486 -1.87 -21.37 -2.27
N LEU A 487 -2.63 -21.68 -1.22
CA LEU A 487 -3.88 -21.00 -0.88
C LEU A 487 -3.68 -20.13 0.36
N ALA A 488 -3.99 -18.85 0.25
CA ALA A 488 -4.02 -17.90 1.35
C ALA A 488 -5.46 -17.39 1.58
N VAL A 489 -5.91 -17.41 2.84
CA VAL A 489 -7.27 -16.99 3.24
C VAL A 489 -7.18 -15.95 4.35
N ARG A 490 -7.72 -14.75 4.11
CA ARG A 490 -7.80 -13.67 5.11
C ARG A 490 -8.96 -13.90 6.09
N GLU A 491 -8.94 -13.20 7.22
CA GLU A 491 -10.00 -13.30 8.25
C GLU A 491 -11.38 -12.89 7.74
N ASP A 492 -11.44 -11.95 6.79
CA ASP A 492 -12.66 -11.48 6.14
C ASP A 492 -13.21 -12.45 5.07
N GLY A 493 -12.49 -13.55 4.79
CA GLY A 493 -12.84 -14.58 3.80
C GLY A 493 -12.18 -14.38 2.43
N ASP A 494 -11.69 -13.18 2.14
CA ASP A 494 -11.03 -12.90 0.87
C ASP A 494 -9.80 -13.81 0.71
N SER A 495 -9.71 -14.44 -0.46
CA SER A 495 -8.83 -15.57 -0.70
C SER A 495 -8.00 -15.36 -1.96
N VAL A 496 -6.74 -15.79 -1.88
CA VAL A 496 -5.75 -15.75 -2.97
C VAL A 496 -5.21 -17.14 -3.19
N MET A 497 -5.12 -17.57 -4.44
CA MET A 497 -4.41 -18.79 -4.81
C MET A 497 -3.30 -18.46 -5.81
N ILE A 498 -2.06 -18.83 -5.46
CA ILE A 498 -0.90 -18.67 -6.34
C ILE A 498 -0.60 -20.02 -6.98
N THR A 499 -0.55 -20.05 -8.32
CA THR A 499 -0.22 -21.26 -9.08
C THR A 499 0.37 -20.91 -10.45
N GLU A 500 0.54 -21.90 -11.30
CA GLU A 500 0.96 -21.73 -12.68
C GLU A 500 0.03 -22.45 -13.66
N ALA A 501 0.04 -22.02 -14.92
CA ALA A 501 -0.70 -22.66 -16.00
C ALA A 501 0.14 -22.76 -17.28
N ARG A 502 -0.16 -23.75 -18.12
CA ARG A 502 0.56 -24.02 -19.37
C ARG A 502 2.06 -24.29 -19.18
N LEU A 503 2.40 -25.13 -18.19
CA LEU A 503 3.77 -25.59 -17.95
C LEU A 503 4.23 -26.53 -19.08
N ARG A 504 4.94 -25.97 -20.07
CA ARG A 504 5.43 -26.68 -21.26
C ARG A 504 6.82 -26.20 -21.62
N ASP A 505 7.74 -27.15 -21.84
CA ASP A 505 9.13 -26.90 -22.22
C ASP A 505 9.86 -25.90 -21.27
N TYR A 506 9.49 -25.91 -19.98
CA TYR A 506 9.99 -25.02 -18.94
C TYR A 506 10.08 -25.76 -17.59
N ALA A 507 10.81 -25.19 -16.63
CA ALA A 507 10.93 -25.75 -15.28
C ALA A 507 9.68 -25.44 -14.44
N GLY A 508 9.26 -26.38 -13.59
CA GLY A 508 8.13 -26.17 -12.68
C GLY A 508 8.44 -25.14 -11.60
N MET A 509 7.42 -24.38 -11.21
CA MET A 509 7.51 -23.31 -10.21
C MET A 509 7.25 -23.84 -8.79
N TYR A 510 8.11 -23.42 -7.88
CA TYR A 510 7.96 -23.55 -6.44
C TYR A 510 7.92 -22.15 -5.83
N LEU A 511 7.42 -22.03 -4.61
CA LEU A 511 7.47 -20.80 -3.84
C LEU A 511 8.40 -20.96 -2.64
N GLU A 512 9.07 -19.90 -2.25
CA GLU A 512 9.90 -19.84 -1.05
C GLU A 512 9.54 -18.55 -0.31
N ARG A 513 9.38 -18.61 1.01
CA ARG A 513 9.13 -17.41 1.82
C ARG A 513 10.44 -16.76 2.23
N LYS A 514 10.51 -15.43 2.13
CA LYS A 514 11.55 -14.59 2.73
C LYS A 514 10.99 -13.54 3.68
N GLY A 515 11.70 -13.32 4.79
CA GLY A 515 11.46 -12.23 5.74
C GLY A 515 10.41 -12.49 6.83
N ALA A 516 10.69 -11.97 8.03
CA ALA A 516 9.90 -12.21 9.24
C ALA A 516 8.59 -11.39 9.31
N SER A 517 8.58 -10.12 8.92
CA SER A 517 7.44 -9.18 9.11
C SER A 517 6.64 -8.83 7.85
N ASP A 518 7.27 -8.83 6.67
CA ASP A 518 6.67 -8.44 5.39
C ASP A 518 6.56 -9.63 4.41
N ALA A 519 6.35 -10.83 4.95
CA ALA A 519 6.54 -12.13 4.30
C ALA A 519 6.23 -12.14 2.79
N ILE A 520 7.28 -12.37 1.99
CA ILE A 520 7.21 -12.35 0.53
C ILE A 520 7.36 -13.80 0.04
N PHE A 521 6.46 -14.25 -0.84
CA PHE A 521 6.71 -15.47 -1.61
C PHE A 521 7.52 -15.12 -2.85
N THR A 522 8.66 -15.77 -3.05
CA THR A 522 9.45 -15.65 -4.28
C THR A 522 9.41 -16.97 -5.04
N SER A 523 9.26 -16.91 -6.35
CA SER A 523 9.37 -18.08 -7.23
C SER A 523 10.75 -18.74 -7.12
N ARG A 524 10.79 -20.06 -7.28
CA ARG A 524 11.99 -20.85 -7.53
C ARG A 524 11.69 -21.83 -8.64
N LEU A 525 12.62 -21.99 -9.57
CA LEU A 525 12.50 -22.97 -10.64
C LEU A 525 13.36 -24.19 -10.31
N SER A 526 12.86 -25.38 -10.65
CA SER A 526 13.66 -26.60 -10.53
C SER A 526 14.86 -26.55 -11.51
N PRO A 527 16.10 -26.77 -11.04
CA PRO A 527 17.25 -26.86 -11.93
C PRO A 527 17.20 -28.14 -12.77
N LEU A 528 17.84 -28.11 -13.93
CA LEU A 528 18.05 -29.28 -14.77
C LEU A 528 18.88 -30.35 -14.02
N PRO A 529 18.61 -31.64 -14.23
CA PRO A 529 19.38 -32.72 -13.62
C PRO A 529 20.89 -32.56 -13.87
N GLY A 530 21.67 -32.51 -12.78
CA GLY A 530 23.13 -32.35 -12.83
C GLY A 530 23.63 -30.94 -13.20
N LYS A 531 22.76 -29.93 -13.30
CA LYS A 531 23.12 -28.55 -13.66
C LYS A 531 22.49 -27.54 -12.69
N PRO A 532 23.07 -27.35 -11.48
CA PRO A 532 22.44 -26.59 -10.40
C PRO A 532 22.21 -25.10 -10.70
N SER A 533 22.87 -24.54 -11.72
CA SER A 533 22.74 -23.14 -12.15
C SER A 533 21.92 -22.95 -13.44
N GLN A 534 21.22 -23.99 -13.92
CA GLN A 534 20.42 -23.91 -15.14
C GLN A 534 19.04 -24.50 -14.89
N CYS A 535 18.01 -23.67 -14.97
CA CYS A 535 16.62 -24.12 -14.84
C CYS A 535 16.01 -24.47 -16.19
N VAL A 536 16.25 -23.63 -17.22
CA VAL A 536 15.68 -23.81 -18.56
C VAL A 536 16.73 -23.54 -19.63
N VAL A 537 16.73 -24.34 -20.69
CA VAL A 537 17.54 -24.13 -21.89
C VAL A 537 16.61 -24.23 -23.10
N ALA A 538 16.40 -23.11 -23.79
CA ALA A 538 15.50 -23.00 -24.93
C ALA A 538 16.09 -22.06 -26.00
N THR A 539 15.40 -21.92 -27.13
CA THR A 539 15.76 -20.99 -28.20
C THR A 539 14.58 -20.05 -28.45
N ALA A 540 14.85 -18.75 -28.64
CA ALA A 540 13.81 -17.79 -28.97
C ALA A 540 13.21 -18.07 -30.38
N PRO A 541 11.89 -17.94 -30.58
CA PRO A 541 10.92 -17.44 -29.62
C PRO A 541 10.53 -18.48 -28.55
N HIS A 542 10.44 -18.05 -27.30
CA HIS A 542 10.05 -18.90 -26.18
C HIS A 542 9.22 -18.12 -25.15
N SER A 543 8.54 -18.80 -24.24
CA SER A 543 7.76 -18.14 -23.19
C SER A 543 7.75 -18.98 -21.92
N SER A 544 7.75 -18.33 -20.77
CA SER A 544 7.47 -19.00 -19.52
C SER A 544 6.01 -19.49 -19.48
N PRO A 545 5.70 -20.43 -18.57
CA PRO A 545 4.32 -20.69 -18.15
C PRO A 545 3.67 -19.40 -17.62
N TRP A 546 2.35 -19.40 -17.50
CA TRP A 546 1.65 -18.34 -16.79
C TRP A 546 1.88 -18.48 -15.29
N ARG A 547 2.21 -17.38 -14.62
CA ARG A 547 2.08 -17.24 -13.18
C ARG A 547 0.69 -16.69 -12.93
N VAL A 548 -0.04 -17.31 -12.02
CA VAL A 548 -1.47 -17.07 -11.84
C VAL A 548 -1.76 -16.70 -10.39
N VAL A 549 -2.40 -15.56 -10.21
CA VAL A 549 -2.98 -15.10 -8.95
C VAL A 549 -4.49 -15.17 -9.10
N MET A 550 -5.09 -16.24 -8.59
CA MET A 550 -6.55 -16.40 -8.57
C MET A 550 -7.12 -15.68 -7.36
N LEU A 551 -8.27 -15.02 -7.52
CA LEU A 551 -8.88 -14.18 -6.50
C LEU A 551 -10.35 -14.55 -6.28
N ALA A 552 -10.74 -14.70 -5.01
CA ALA A 552 -12.11 -15.06 -4.63
C ALA A 552 -12.51 -14.46 -3.28
N ASP A 553 -13.81 -14.29 -3.07
CA ASP A 553 -14.39 -13.82 -1.79
C ASP A 553 -14.45 -14.92 -0.73
N HIS A 554 -14.26 -16.18 -1.14
CA HIS A 554 -14.05 -17.32 -0.27
C HIS A 554 -13.38 -18.46 -1.06
N PRO A 555 -12.65 -19.39 -0.40
CA PRO A 555 -11.84 -20.37 -1.11
C PRO A 555 -12.66 -21.37 -1.95
N GLY A 556 -13.93 -21.58 -1.62
CA GLY A 556 -14.84 -22.44 -2.38
C GLY A 556 -15.04 -22.02 -3.85
N ARG A 557 -14.92 -20.71 -4.18
CA ARG A 557 -15.07 -20.22 -5.56
C ARG A 557 -13.98 -20.73 -6.50
N PHE A 558 -12.79 -21.06 -5.99
CA PHE A 558 -11.70 -21.56 -6.82
C PHE A 558 -12.02 -22.89 -7.50
N ILE A 559 -12.93 -23.68 -6.92
CA ILE A 559 -13.42 -24.93 -7.53
C ILE A 559 -14.17 -24.62 -8.84
N GLU A 560 -14.95 -23.52 -8.86
CA GLU A 560 -15.76 -23.08 -9.99
C GLU A 560 -14.95 -22.34 -11.06
N SER A 561 -13.85 -21.69 -10.69
CA SER A 561 -13.00 -20.92 -11.62
C SER A 561 -12.48 -21.79 -12.76
N GLN A 562 -12.52 -21.27 -13.99
CA GLN A 562 -11.97 -21.94 -15.18
C GLN A 562 -10.61 -21.35 -15.60
N LEU A 563 -10.01 -20.51 -14.76
CA LEU A 563 -8.86 -19.69 -15.11
C LEU A 563 -7.65 -20.51 -15.57
N ILE A 564 -7.40 -21.65 -14.92
CA ILE A 564 -6.29 -22.52 -15.31
C ILE A 564 -6.53 -23.12 -16.70
N GLU A 565 -7.74 -23.59 -16.99
CA GLU A 565 -8.08 -24.12 -18.31
C GLU A 565 -8.06 -23.04 -19.40
N GLN A 566 -8.53 -21.81 -19.10
CA GLN A 566 -8.51 -20.65 -20.00
C GLN A 566 -7.10 -20.23 -20.44
N LEU A 567 -6.10 -20.47 -19.61
CA LEU A 567 -4.70 -20.08 -19.86
C LEU A 567 -3.90 -21.10 -20.69
N ASN A 568 -4.50 -22.25 -21.00
CA ASN A 568 -3.87 -23.31 -21.80
C ASN A 568 -4.23 -23.19 -23.29
N ASP A 569 -3.42 -23.85 -24.13
CA ASP A 569 -3.70 -23.94 -25.56
C ASP A 569 -5.03 -24.70 -25.78
N PRO A 570 -5.89 -24.27 -26.71
CA PRO A 570 -7.12 -25.00 -27.02
C PRO A 570 -6.79 -26.41 -27.52
N ALA A 571 -7.67 -27.37 -27.23
CA ALA A 571 -7.50 -28.73 -27.69
C ALA A 571 -7.62 -28.81 -29.23
N GLU A 572 -6.62 -29.42 -29.88
CA GLU A 572 -6.60 -29.64 -31.33
C GLU A 572 -6.67 -31.14 -31.65
N GLY A 573 -7.62 -31.55 -32.50
CA GLY A 573 -7.73 -32.94 -32.99
C GLY A 573 -9.08 -33.62 -32.73
N ASP A 574 -9.17 -34.88 -33.11
CA ASP A 574 -10.33 -35.75 -32.84
C ASP A 574 -10.14 -36.51 -31.53
N PHE A 575 -11.06 -36.30 -30.61
CA PHE A 575 -11.06 -36.91 -29.27
C PHE A 575 -12.20 -37.91 -29.07
N ALA A 576 -12.90 -38.34 -30.13
CA ALA A 576 -14.03 -39.26 -30.01
C ALA A 576 -13.69 -40.63 -29.39
N TRP A 577 -12.41 -41.01 -29.38
CA TRP A 577 -11.92 -42.25 -28.77
C TRP A 577 -11.70 -42.17 -27.25
N LEU A 578 -11.78 -40.97 -26.65
CA LEU A 578 -11.61 -40.76 -25.21
C LEU A 578 -12.96 -40.83 -24.50
N GLU A 579 -13.19 -41.94 -23.78
CA GLU A 579 -14.42 -42.20 -23.05
C GLU A 579 -14.15 -42.22 -21.53
N PRO A 580 -14.60 -41.21 -20.77
CA PRO A 580 -14.51 -41.22 -19.31
C PRO A 580 -15.29 -42.40 -18.71
N GLY A 581 -14.68 -43.10 -17.75
CA GLY A 581 -15.27 -44.31 -17.17
C GLY A 581 -14.84 -44.59 -15.74
N LYS A 582 -15.37 -45.68 -15.19
CA LYS A 582 -15.00 -46.20 -13.87
C LYS A 582 -14.37 -47.58 -14.04
N THR A 583 -13.32 -47.87 -13.29
CA THR A 583 -12.64 -49.17 -13.30
C THR A 583 -12.43 -49.69 -11.87
N THR A 584 -12.41 -51.01 -11.71
CA THR A 584 -11.88 -51.66 -10.50
C THR A 584 -10.37 -51.84 -10.67
N PHE A 585 -9.59 -51.48 -9.66
CA PHE A 585 -8.13 -51.58 -9.71
C PHE A 585 -7.63 -52.46 -8.55
N PRO A 586 -7.26 -53.75 -8.79
CA PRO A 586 -6.91 -54.70 -7.72
C PRO A 586 -5.58 -54.40 -7.01
N TRP A 587 -4.97 -53.25 -7.30
CA TRP A 587 -3.74 -52.77 -6.68
C TRP A 587 -3.79 -52.73 -5.15
N TRP A 588 -4.95 -52.45 -4.55
CA TRP A 588 -5.09 -52.35 -3.09
C TRP A 588 -5.13 -53.70 -2.35
N ASN A 589 -5.63 -54.77 -2.98
CA ASN A 589 -5.86 -56.07 -2.33
C ASN A 589 -4.93 -57.19 -2.84
N GLY A 590 -4.04 -56.88 -3.79
CA GLY A 590 -3.18 -57.85 -4.46
C GLY A 590 -3.95 -58.76 -5.43
N GLU A 591 -3.21 -59.54 -6.24
CA GLU A 591 -3.79 -60.61 -7.04
C GLU A 591 -4.02 -61.84 -6.17
N ILE A 592 -5.29 -62.23 -5.97
CA ILE A 592 -5.61 -63.50 -5.33
C ILE A 592 -5.54 -64.60 -6.41
N GLU A 593 -4.40 -65.27 -6.55
CA GLU A 593 -4.32 -66.52 -7.32
C GLU A 593 -5.05 -67.64 -6.56
N HIS A 594 -6.09 -68.24 -7.17
CA HIS A 594 -6.79 -69.39 -6.59
C HIS A 594 -5.81 -70.54 -6.27
N GLY A 595 -5.65 -70.84 -4.98
CA GLY A 595 -4.84 -71.97 -4.49
C GLY A 595 -3.47 -71.62 -3.93
N LYS A 596 -3.07 -70.34 -3.96
CA LYS A 596 -1.92 -69.84 -3.20
C LYS A 596 -2.41 -68.78 -2.23
N ALA A 597 -2.20 -69.00 -0.93
CA ALA A 597 -2.22 -67.90 0.02
C ALA A 597 -0.95 -67.07 -0.25
N SER A 598 -1.00 -66.15 -1.21
CA SER A 598 -0.03 -65.07 -1.25
C SER A 598 -0.35 -64.19 -0.03
N THR A 599 0.58 -64.10 0.90
CA THR A 599 0.58 -63.01 1.87
C THR A 599 0.46 -61.70 1.09
N PRO A 600 -0.33 -60.72 1.57
CA PRO A 600 -0.31 -59.41 0.96
C PRO A 600 1.06 -58.82 1.24
N ASP A 601 2.01 -59.03 0.33
CA ASP A 601 3.17 -58.17 0.19
C ASP A 601 2.62 -56.85 -0.35
N ASN A 602 1.96 -56.11 0.54
CA ASN A 602 1.51 -54.77 0.27
C ASN A 602 2.76 -53.96 -0.10
N ASN A 603 2.63 -53.07 -1.08
CA ASN A 603 3.66 -52.10 -1.49
C ASN A 603 4.02 -51.06 -0.39
N PHE A 604 3.82 -51.42 0.88
CA PHE A 604 4.05 -50.63 2.09
C PHE A 604 4.69 -51.55 3.16
N GLU A 605 5.91 -52.03 2.90
CA GLU A 605 6.87 -52.36 3.98
C GLU A 605 7.90 -51.25 4.10
#